data_AF-A0A9D3WDH6-F1
#
_entry.id   AF-A0A9D3WDH6-F1
#
_cell.length_a   1.000
_cell.length_b   1.000
_cell.length_c   1.000
_cell.angle_alpha   90.00
_cell.angle_beta   90.00
_cell.angle_gamma   90.00
#
_symmetry.space_group_name_H-M   'P 1'
#
loop_
_entity.id
_entity.type
_entity.pdbx_description
1 polymer ?
#
loop_
_entity_poly.entity_id
_entity_poly.type
_entity_poly.pdbx_seq_one_letter_code
_entity_poly.pdbx_strand_id
1 'polypeptide(L)'
;MKVICAMAHLLHRLVIFTILMTMAATVTPITQQHFKEASTFYNSPACLSISEPYILCSHQALHVAMTVDKAYIRGSMAAILSVLQHSSCPHNIAFHFLISATANASLLRATISSSFPYLYFRLYPFDHSSVAPLISTSIRSALDCPLNYARIYLASLLPSCIRRVLYLDSDLILVDDIAELAAIQLGDNSVLAATEYCSANFVSYFTPTFWSNPCLSLTFANRKACYFNTGVMVI
;
A
#
# COMPACT_ATOMS: atom_id res chain seq x y z
N MET A 1 33.62 -49.09 43.64
CA MET A 1 34.58 -48.39 42.74
C MET A 1 34.69 -49.12 41.39
N LYS A 2 33.61 -49.13 40.60
CA LYS A 2 33.57 -49.73 39.23
C LYS A 2 32.23 -49.43 38.53
N VAL A 3 31.73 -48.19 38.60
CA VAL A 3 30.53 -47.78 37.83
C VAL A 3 30.66 -46.38 37.20
N ILE A 4 31.74 -45.64 37.48
CA ILE A 4 31.88 -44.24 37.02
C ILE A 4 32.51 -44.13 35.61
N CYS A 5 33.04 -45.22 35.04
CA CYS A 5 33.81 -45.16 33.78
C CYS A 5 32.97 -45.32 32.48
N ALA A 6 31.69 -45.71 32.55
CA ALA A 6 30.88 -45.95 31.35
C ALA A 6 30.05 -44.73 30.88
N MET A 7 29.93 -43.69 31.69
CA MET A 7 29.10 -42.50 31.39
C MET A 7 29.87 -41.35 30.72
N ALA A 8 31.21 -41.44 30.58
CA ALA A 8 31.99 -40.37 29.94
C ALA A 8 32.04 -40.51 28.40
N HIS A 9 32.03 -41.74 27.87
CA HIS A 9 32.12 -41.97 26.43
C HIS A 9 30.80 -41.79 25.67
N LEU A 10 29.65 -41.93 26.36
CA LEU A 10 28.34 -41.70 25.75
C LEU A 10 28.02 -40.21 25.63
N LEU A 11 28.40 -39.39 26.63
CA LEU A 11 28.24 -37.93 26.57
C LEU A 11 29.13 -37.28 25.51
N HIS A 12 30.35 -37.78 25.29
CA HIS A 12 31.23 -37.21 24.28
C HIS A 12 30.76 -37.47 22.84
N ARG A 13 30.16 -38.65 22.57
CA ARG A 13 29.56 -38.95 21.26
C ARG A 13 28.26 -38.18 21.01
N LEU A 14 27.47 -37.89 22.06
CA LEU A 14 26.26 -37.07 21.93
C LEU A 14 26.59 -35.59 21.67
N VAL A 15 27.62 -35.05 22.33
CA VAL A 15 28.05 -33.65 22.15
C VAL A 15 28.67 -33.42 20.77
N ILE A 16 29.40 -34.39 20.21
CA ILE A 16 29.98 -34.29 18.86
C ILE A 16 28.89 -34.37 17.77
N PHE A 17 27.79 -35.09 18.00
CA PHE A 17 26.67 -35.12 17.04
C PHE A 17 25.81 -33.85 17.07
N THR A 18 25.82 -33.10 18.18
CA THR A 18 25.09 -31.81 18.30
C THR A 18 25.86 -30.59 17.77
N ILE A 19 27.16 -30.71 17.43
CA ILE A 19 27.99 -29.58 16.98
C ILE A 19 28.18 -29.56 15.45
N LEU A 20 27.61 -30.50 14.70
CA LEU A 20 27.59 -30.48 13.23
C LEU A 20 26.18 -30.35 12.65
N MET A 21 25.31 -29.58 13.31
CA MET A 21 24.27 -28.82 12.62
C MET A 21 24.81 -27.41 12.45
N THR A 22 25.80 -27.27 11.56
CA THR A 22 26.09 -25.98 10.95
C THR A 22 24.77 -25.46 10.44
N MET A 23 24.34 -24.31 10.99
CA MET A 23 23.33 -23.47 10.38
C MET A 23 23.83 -23.14 8.98
N ALA A 24 23.56 -24.01 8.01
CA ALA A 24 23.36 -23.59 6.65
C ALA A 24 22.14 -22.68 6.76
N ALA A 25 22.38 -21.41 7.09
CA ALA A 25 21.50 -20.35 6.71
C ALA A 25 21.34 -20.56 5.21
N THR A 26 20.21 -21.14 4.82
CA THR A 26 19.76 -21.06 3.45
C THR A 26 19.69 -19.58 3.20
N VAL A 27 20.74 -19.02 2.59
CA VAL A 27 20.65 -17.75 1.91
C VAL A 27 19.64 -18.05 0.83
N THR A 28 18.35 -17.90 1.15
CA THR A 28 17.33 -17.77 0.13
C THR A 28 17.88 -16.63 -0.72
N PRO A 29 18.23 -16.88 -2.00
CA PRO A 29 18.62 -15.78 -2.86
C PRO A 29 17.53 -14.75 -2.70
N ILE A 30 17.93 -13.48 -2.50
CA ILE A 30 16.99 -12.38 -2.52
C ILE A 30 16.44 -12.40 -3.94
N THR A 31 15.37 -13.17 -4.16
CA THR A 31 14.69 -13.25 -5.45
C THR A 31 14.02 -11.90 -5.59
N GLN A 32 14.77 -10.98 -6.20
CA GLN A 32 14.23 -9.77 -6.76
C GLN A 32 13.05 -10.20 -7.61
N GLN A 33 11.85 -9.71 -7.28
CA GLN A 33 10.69 -10.02 -8.11
C GLN A 33 10.89 -9.31 -9.43
N HIS A 34 11.17 -10.10 -10.48
CA HIS A 34 11.27 -9.59 -11.84
C HIS A 34 9.87 -9.58 -12.45
N PHE A 35 9.42 -8.40 -12.83
CA PHE A 35 8.19 -8.20 -13.56
C PHE A 35 8.51 -8.00 -15.04
N LYS A 36 7.57 -8.37 -15.90
CA LYS A 36 7.68 -8.11 -17.34
C LYS A 36 7.49 -6.62 -17.58
N GLU A 37 8.30 -6.07 -18.48
CA GLU A 37 8.10 -4.72 -19.01
C GLU A 37 6.71 -4.62 -19.68
N ALA A 38 5.97 -3.57 -19.33
CA ALA A 38 4.69 -3.25 -19.91
C ALA A 38 4.86 -2.68 -21.33
N SER A 39 3.85 -2.91 -22.18
CA SER A 39 3.78 -2.21 -23.46
C SER A 39 3.69 -0.70 -23.26
N THR A 40 4.17 0.08 -24.23
CA THR A 40 3.95 1.52 -24.24
C THR A 40 2.47 1.82 -24.50
N PHE A 41 1.89 2.71 -23.71
CA PHE A 41 0.53 3.22 -23.88
C PHE A 41 0.61 4.69 -24.31
N TYR A 42 -0.26 5.14 -25.22
CA TYR A 42 -0.19 6.48 -25.80
C TYR A 42 -1.42 7.31 -25.49
N ASN A 43 -1.21 8.62 -25.41
CA ASN A 43 -2.30 9.58 -25.27
C ASN A 43 -3.17 9.58 -26.53
N SER A 44 -4.49 9.64 -26.33
CA SER A 44 -5.45 10.00 -27.37
C SER A 44 -5.15 11.40 -27.94
N PRO A 45 -5.53 11.69 -29.21
CA PRO A 45 -5.36 13.02 -29.81
C PRO A 45 -6.04 14.16 -29.03
N ALA A 46 -7.03 13.85 -28.19
CA ALA A 46 -7.75 14.84 -27.37
C ALA A 46 -7.01 15.21 -26.08
N CYS A 47 -5.92 14.52 -25.73
CA CYS A 47 -5.20 14.77 -24.48
C CYS A 47 -4.43 16.10 -24.52
N LEU A 48 -4.41 16.79 -23.38
CA LEU A 48 -3.58 17.98 -23.21
C LEU A 48 -2.10 17.61 -23.30
N SER A 49 -1.31 18.46 -23.95
CA SER A 49 0.15 18.36 -23.92
C SER A 49 0.66 18.99 -22.63
N ILE A 50 1.21 18.17 -21.73
CA ILE A 50 1.81 18.62 -20.48
C ILE A 50 3.33 18.64 -20.68
N SER A 51 3.97 19.77 -20.36
CA SER A 51 5.42 19.89 -20.54
C SER A 51 6.19 19.09 -19.48
N GLU A 52 7.04 18.19 -19.95
CA GLU A 52 8.11 17.61 -19.14
C GLU A 52 9.13 18.70 -18.79
N PRO A 53 9.61 18.82 -17.54
CA PRO A 53 9.61 17.84 -16.43
C PRO A 53 8.59 18.09 -15.30
N TYR A 54 7.55 18.90 -15.52
CA TYR A 54 6.72 19.44 -14.43
C TYR A 54 5.48 18.61 -14.08
N ILE A 55 5.27 17.45 -14.73
CA ILE A 55 4.05 16.65 -14.57
C ILE A 55 3.75 16.27 -13.11
N LEU A 56 4.78 15.99 -12.29
CA LEU A 56 4.65 15.65 -10.87
C LEU A 56 4.08 16.78 -9.99
N CYS A 57 3.94 17.99 -10.53
CA CYS A 57 3.35 19.16 -9.87
C CYS A 57 2.36 19.91 -10.79
N SER A 58 1.95 19.34 -11.92
CA SER A 58 1.10 20.01 -12.90
C SER A 58 -0.37 19.91 -12.50
N HIS A 59 -1.07 21.05 -12.41
CA HIS A 59 -2.52 21.07 -12.17
C HIS A 59 -3.35 20.44 -13.31
N GLN A 60 -2.74 20.21 -14.47
CA GLN A 60 -3.38 19.54 -15.62
C GLN A 60 -3.14 18.03 -15.62
N ALA A 61 -2.23 17.54 -14.78
CA ALA A 61 -1.95 16.11 -14.65
C ALA A 61 -2.98 15.44 -13.73
N LEU A 62 -3.24 14.17 -13.99
CA LEU A 62 -4.01 13.33 -13.10
C LEU A 62 -3.06 12.73 -12.07
N HIS A 63 -3.15 13.21 -10.82
CA HIS A 63 -2.33 12.72 -9.73
C HIS A 63 -2.96 11.48 -9.09
N VAL A 64 -2.24 10.37 -9.08
CA VAL A 64 -2.65 9.12 -8.42
C VAL A 64 -1.72 8.85 -7.25
N ALA A 65 -2.25 8.60 -6.06
CA ALA A 65 -1.46 8.17 -4.90
C ALA A 65 -1.76 6.73 -4.54
N MET A 66 -0.72 5.95 -4.21
CA MET A 66 -0.85 4.55 -3.80
C MET A 66 0.20 4.21 -2.76
N THR A 67 -0.09 3.26 -1.88
CA THR A 67 0.95 2.62 -1.07
C THR A 67 1.62 1.50 -1.84
N VAL A 68 2.95 1.39 -1.72
CA VAL A 68 3.72 0.31 -2.35
C VAL A 68 4.69 -0.30 -1.34
N ASP A 69 4.61 -1.62 -1.19
CA ASP A 69 5.55 -2.40 -0.40
C ASP A 69 5.82 -3.77 -1.04
N LYS A 70 6.78 -4.51 -0.48
CA LYS A 70 7.17 -5.84 -1.00
C LYS A 70 6.05 -6.88 -0.89
N ALA A 71 5.17 -6.79 0.10
CA ALA A 71 4.11 -7.77 0.32
C ALA A 71 2.99 -7.63 -0.73
N TYR A 72 2.68 -6.40 -1.11
CA TYR A 72 1.59 -6.08 -2.03
C TYR A 72 2.05 -5.63 -3.42
N ILE A 73 3.36 -5.61 -3.70
CA ILE A 73 3.91 -5.14 -4.98
C ILE A 73 3.22 -5.77 -6.20
N ARG A 74 2.87 -7.06 -6.15
CA ARG A 74 2.16 -7.73 -7.27
C ARG A 74 0.82 -7.06 -7.59
N GLY A 75 0.07 -6.71 -6.55
CA GLY A 75 -1.18 -5.98 -6.69
C GLY A 75 -0.94 -4.57 -7.23
N SER A 76 0.03 -3.84 -6.66
CA SER A 76 0.40 -2.50 -7.13
C SER A 76 0.79 -2.50 -8.63
N MET A 77 1.58 -3.49 -9.09
CA MET A 77 1.96 -3.59 -10.50
C MET A 77 0.75 -3.86 -11.40
N ALA A 78 -0.18 -4.72 -10.96
CA ALA A 78 -1.40 -5.00 -11.72
C ALA A 78 -2.32 -3.77 -11.79
N ALA A 79 -2.48 -3.06 -10.67
CA ALA A 79 -3.23 -1.81 -10.60
C ALA A 79 -2.63 -0.75 -11.53
N ILE A 80 -1.31 -0.47 -11.44
CA ILE A 80 -0.62 0.48 -12.32
C ILE A 80 -0.83 0.11 -13.80
N LEU A 81 -0.63 -1.17 -14.16
CA LEU A 81 -0.84 -1.62 -15.53
C LEU A 81 -2.28 -1.38 -16.00
N SER A 82 -3.27 -1.72 -15.16
CA SER A 82 -4.68 -1.51 -15.49
C SER A 82 -5.04 -0.03 -15.65
N VAL A 83 -4.49 0.86 -14.82
CA VAL A 83 -4.64 2.31 -14.98
C VAL A 83 -4.12 2.74 -16.36
N LEU A 84 -2.89 2.38 -16.70
CA LEU A 84 -2.29 2.78 -17.97
C LEU A 84 -3.04 2.20 -19.18
N GLN A 85 -3.52 0.97 -19.07
CA GLN A 85 -4.22 0.27 -20.14
C GLN A 85 -5.63 0.83 -20.41
N HIS A 86 -6.33 1.30 -19.38
CA HIS A 86 -7.71 1.76 -19.48
C HIS A 86 -7.87 3.28 -19.54
N SER A 87 -6.80 4.05 -19.41
CA SER A 87 -6.86 5.52 -19.48
C SER A 87 -6.74 6.06 -20.90
N SER A 88 -7.51 7.08 -21.27
CA SER A 88 -7.37 7.76 -22.57
C SER A 88 -6.06 8.56 -22.69
N CYS A 89 -5.53 9.05 -21.57
CA CYS A 89 -4.34 9.91 -21.51
C CYS A 89 -3.29 9.38 -20.52
N PRO A 90 -2.72 8.18 -20.73
CA PRO A 90 -1.84 7.51 -19.76
C PRO A 90 -0.54 8.29 -19.48
N HIS A 91 -0.04 9.09 -20.43
CA HIS A 91 1.14 9.93 -20.19
C HIS A 91 0.84 11.19 -19.37
N ASN A 92 -0.43 11.52 -19.14
CA ASN A 92 -0.83 12.65 -18.31
C ASN A 92 -1.05 12.25 -16.84
N ILE A 93 -0.67 11.03 -16.46
CA ILE A 93 -0.86 10.49 -15.11
C ILE A 93 0.46 10.53 -14.34
N ALA A 94 0.44 11.17 -13.18
CA ALA A 94 1.55 11.26 -12.26
C ALA A 94 1.30 10.39 -11.02
N PHE A 95 2.15 9.39 -10.78
CA PHE A 95 2.02 8.49 -9.65
C PHE A 95 2.85 8.94 -8.44
N HIS A 96 2.23 8.91 -7.27
CA HIS A 96 2.80 9.27 -5.98
C HIS A 96 2.76 8.05 -5.06
N PHE A 97 3.87 7.32 -5.02
CA PHE A 97 3.96 6.08 -4.24
C PHE A 97 4.42 6.36 -2.82
N LEU A 98 3.55 6.08 -1.86
CA LEU A 98 3.87 6.09 -0.45
C LEU A 98 4.56 4.77 -0.09
N ILE A 99 5.76 4.85 0.47
CA ILE A 99 6.54 3.67 0.86
C ILE A 99 6.89 3.78 2.34
N SER A 100 7.11 2.66 3.00
CA SER A 100 7.70 2.67 4.34
C SER A 100 9.06 3.40 4.32
N ALA A 101 9.33 4.25 5.32
CA ALA A 101 10.62 4.92 5.46
C ALA A 101 11.81 3.96 5.58
N THR A 102 11.58 2.73 6.04
CA THR A 102 12.59 1.67 6.15
C THR A 102 12.63 0.75 4.93
N ALA A 103 11.82 1.00 3.89
CA ALA A 103 11.83 0.19 2.67
C ALA A 103 13.09 0.45 1.83
N ASN A 104 13.48 -0.55 1.02
CA ASN A 104 14.52 -0.37 0.02
C ASN A 104 13.97 0.42 -1.18
N ALA A 105 13.97 1.75 -1.06
CA ALA A 105 13.45 2.66 -2.07
C ALA A 105 14.16 2.53 -3.43
N SER A 106 15.47 2.22 -3.43
CA SER A 106 16.24 2.01 -4.66
C SER A 106 15.76 0.78 -5.42
N LEU A 107 15.57 -0.35 -4.72
CA LEU A 107 15.04 -1.57 -5.31
C LEU A 107 13.61 -1.39 -5.82
N LEU A 108 12.74 -0.72 -5.05
CA LEU A 108 11.37 -0.43 -5.50
C LEU A 108 11.37 0.46 -6.74
N ARG A 109 12.18 1.52 -6.76
CA ARG A 109 12.33 2.40 -7.92
C ARG A 109 12.81 1.62 -9.14
N ALA A 110 13.86 0.81 -9.00
CA ALA A 110 14.39 -0.01 -10.09
C ALA A 110 13.33 -0.99 -10.62
N THR A 111 12.57 -1.62 -9.73
CA THR A 111 11.51 -2.59 -10.09
C THR A 111 10.37 -1.92 -10.86
N ILE A 112 9.92 -0.75 -10.41
CA ILE A 112 8.86 0.01 -11.08
C ILE A 112 9.36 0.55 -12.42
N SER A 113 10.53 1.20 -12.45
CA SER A 113 11.11 1.76 -13.68
C SER A 113 11.43 0.71 -14.74
N SER A 114 11.88 -0.49 -14.35
CA SER A 114 12.12 -1.57 -15.32
C SER A 114 10.84 -2.15 -15.90
N SER A 115 9.73 -2.04 -15.17
CA SER A 115 8.45 -2.60 -15.60
C SER A 115 7.60 -1.57 -16.35
N PHE A 116 7.73 -0.29 -16.00
CA PHE A 116 7.01 0.83 -16.61
C PHE A 116 8.00 1.96 -16.94
N PRO A 117 8.77 1.85 -18.03
CA PRO A 117 9.82 2.82 -18.37
C PRO A 117 9.31 4.25 -18.62
N TYR A 118 8.04 4.38 -19.00
CA TYR A 118 7.37 5.64 -19.35
C TYR A 118 6.54 6.24 -18.21
N LEU A 119 6.59 5.63 -17.01
CA LEU A 119 5.79 6.05 -15.87
C LEU A 119 6.40 7.28 -15.20
N TYR A 120 5.60 8.33 -15.08
CA TYR A 120 5.95 9.47 -14.23
C TYR A 120 5.60 9.14 -12.78
N PHE A 121 6.62 8.99 -11.93
CA PHE A 121 6.37 8.72 -10.52
C PHE A 121 7.39 9.31 -9.56
N ARG A 122 6.96 9.49 -8.31
CA ARG A 122 7.82 9.81 -7.16
C ARG A 122 7.51 8.89 -5.99
N LEU A 123 8.55 8.52 -5.24
CA LEU A 123 8.44 7.76 -3.99
C LEU A 123 8.46 8.75 -2.81
N TYR A 124 7.57 8.55 -1.86
CA TYR A 124 7.42 9.35 -0.64
C TYR A 124 7.57 8.44 0.58
N PRO A 125 8.69 8.54 1.32
CA PRO A 125 8.87 7.82 2.57
C PRO A 125 7.85 8.26 3.62
N PHE A 126 7.14 7.29 4.20
CA PHE A 126 6.21 7.49 5.31
C PHE A 126 6.87 7.03 6.61
N ASP A 127 6.98 7.94 7.57
CA ASP A 127 7.51 7.66 8.89
C ASP A 127 6.46 7.02 9.79
N HIS A 128 6.70 5.74 10.08
CA HIS A 128 5.84 4.90 10.91
C HIS A 128 5.76 5.35 12.36
N SER A 129 6.75 6.10 12.86
CA SER A 129 6.83 6.50 14.27
C SER A 129 5.60 7.32 14.71
N SER A 130 5.02 8.07 13.79
CA SER A 130 3.85 8.92 14.02
C SER A 130 2.55 8.17 14.25
N VAL A 131 2.43 6.94 13.72
CA VAL A 131 1.20 6.14 13.75
C VAL A 131 1.34 4.85 14.52
N ALA A 132 2.52 4.24 14.58
CA ALA A 132 2.73 2.95 15.22
C ALA A 132 2.24 2.90 16.68
N PRO A 133 2.41 3.95 17.52
CA PRO A 133 1.87 3.97 18.88
C PRO A 133 0.34 4.03 18.95
N LEU A 134 -0.34 4.40 17.87
CA LEU A 134 -1.79 4.58 17.79
C LEU A 134 -2.49 3.32 17.28
N ILE A 135 -1.75 2.35 16.74
CA ILE A 135 -2.30 1.13 16.16
C ILE A 135 -2.60 0.13 17.28
N SER A 136 -3.88 -0.15 17.48
CA SER A 136 -4.31 -1.28 18.30
C SER A 136 -4.17 -2.57 17.50
N THR A 137 -3.79 -3.66 18.15
CA THR A 137 -3.62 -4.97 17.50
C THR A 137 -4.92 -5.43 16.85
N SER A 138 -4.83 -5.80 15.57
CA SER A 138 -5.95 -6.28 14.79
C SER A 138 -6.03 -7.81 14.79
N ILE A 139 -7.18 -8.33 14.38
CA ILE A 139 -7.38 -9.77 14.11
C ILE A 139 -6.46 -10.24 12.97
N ARG A 140 -6.08 -9.33 12.05
CA ARG A 140 -5.16 -9.59 10.95
C ARG A 140 -3.90 -8.75 11.14
N SER A 141 -2.75 -9.39 11.39
CA SER A 141 -1.46 -8.70 11.56
C SER A 141 -1.08 -7.78 10.39
N ALA A 142 -1.56 -8.09 9.17
CA ALA A 142 -1.38 -7.24 8.00
C ALA A 142 -2.06 -5.85 8.14
N LEU A 143 -3.11 -5.74 8.97
CA LEU A 143 -3.79 -4.48 9.26
C LEU A 143 -3.02 -3.62 10.27
N ASP A 144 -2.07 -4.23 11.00
CA ASP A 144 -1.20 -3.52 11.94
C ASP A 144 -0.05 -2.79 11.22
N CYS A 145 0.08 -2.97 9.90
CA CYS A 145 1.11 -2.30 9.10
C CYS A 145 0.89 -0.78 9.12
N PRO A 146 1.85 0.02 9.64
CA PRO A 146 1.75 1.48 9.66
C PRO A 146 1.48 2.10 8.27
N LEU A 147 1.97 1.48 7.20
CA LEU A 147 1.78 1.97 5.83
C LEU A 147 0.28 2.04 5.43
N ASN A 148 -0.59 1.24 6.04
CA ASN A 148 -2.04 1.30 5.79
C ASN A 148 -2.64 2.68 6.15
N TYR A 149 -2.02 3.37 7.10
CA TYR A 149 -2.47 4.68 7.59
C TYR A 149 -1.90 5.84 6.78
N ALA A 150 -0.91 5.61 5.90
CA ALA A 150 -0.25 6.67 5.13
C ALA A 150 -1.24 7.48 4.27
N ARG A 151 -2.34 6.86 3.83
CA ARG A 151 -3.44 7.51 3.07
C ARG A 151 -4.05 8.71 3.81
N ILE A 152 -4.08 8.66 5.14
CA ILE A 152 -4.62 9.75 5.99
C ILE A 152 -3.69 10.97 5.96
N TYR A 153 -2.40 10.76 5.70
CA TYR A 153 -1.36 11.78 5.75
C TYR A 153 -1.02 12.38 4.38
N LEU A 154 -1.78 12.06 3.33
CA LEU A 154 -1.51 12.50 1.94
C LEU A 154 -1.26 14.01 1.86
N ALA A 155 -2.09 14.84 2.50
CA ALA A 155 -1.94 16.30 2.49
C ALA A 155 -0.59 16.79 3.06
N SER A 156 0.01 16.04 3.98
CA SER A 156 1.32 16.37 4.57
C SER A 156 2.50 15.71 3.84
N LEU A 157 2.26 14.60 3.14
CA LEU A 157 3.29 13.83 2.44
C LEU A 157 3.51 14.35 1.02
N LEU A 158 2.45 14.80 0.36
CA LEU A 158 2.50 15.28 -1.01
C LEU A 158 2.94 16.75 -1.07
N PRO A 159 3.63 17.17 -2.15
CA PRO A 159 3.99 18.56 -2.34
C PRO A 159 2.75 19.47 -2.42
N SER A 160 2.83 20.68 -1.87
CA SER A 160 1.73 21.65 -1.84
C SER A 160 1.23 22.14 -3.21
N CYS A 161 1.98 21.86 -4.27
CA CYS A 161 1.57 22.07 -5.66
C CYS A 161 0.40 21.14 -6.06
N ILE A 162 0.27 19.96 -5.42
CA ILE A 162 -0.78 19.00 -5.72
C ILE A 162 -2.05 19.44 -5.00
N ARG A 163 -3.06 19.82 -5.78
CA ARG A 163 -4.33 20.35 -5.26
C ARG A 163 -5.46 19.32 -5.25
N ARG A 164 -5.30 18.24 -6.01
CA ARG A 164 -6.25 17.13 -6.12
C ARG A 164 -5.47 15.85 -6.36
N VAL A 165 -5.87 14.77 -5.71
CA VAL A 165 -5.26 13.45 -5.86
C VAL A 165 -6.30 12.35 -5.74
N LEU A 166 -6.17 11.32 -6.58
CA LEU A 166 -6.94 10.09 -6.48
C LEU A 166 -6.11 9.04 -5.74
N TYR A 167 -6.53 8.63 -4.55
CA TYR A 167 -5.93 7.52 -3.83
C TYR A 167 -6.49 6.19 -4.30
N LEU A 168 -5.61 5.20 -4.51
CA LEU A 168 -5.94 3.83 -4.87
C LEU A 168 -5.20 2.84 -3.96
N ASP A 169 -5.94 1.86 -3.42
CA ASP A 169 -5.35 0.70 -2.76
C ASP A 169 -4.59 -0.19 -3.75
N SER A 170 -3.74 -1.07 -3.23
CA SER A 170 -2.89 -1.93 -4.05
C SER A 170 -3.60 -3.17 -4.60
N ASP A 171 -4.83 -3.46 -4.20
CA ASP A 171 -5.56 -4.70 -4.50
C ASP A 171 -6.80 -4.48 -5.39
N LEU A 172 -6.68 -3.55 -6.34
CA LEU A 172 -7.72 -3.21 -7.31
C LEU A 172 -7.24 -3.36 -8.76
N ILE A 173 -8.21 -3.43 -9.67
CA ILE A 173 -8.01 -3.41 -11.12
C ILE A 173 -8.96 -2.37 -11.69
N LEU A 174 -8.43 -1.42 -12.46
CA LEU A 174 -9.24 -0.49 -13.22
C LEU A 174 -9.73 -1.15 -14.51
N VAL A 175 -10.97 -0.88 -14.85
CA VAL A 175 -11.63 -1.41 -16.05
C VAL A 175 -12.16 -0.31 -16.97
N ASP A 176 -12.02 0.95 -16.56
CA ASP A 176 -12.50 2.13 -17.29
C ASP A 176 -11.57 3.34 -17.06
N ASP A 177 -11.83 4.45 -17.76
CA ASP A 177 -10.99 5.65 -17.71
C ASP A 177 -11.01 6.30 -16.32
N ILE A 178 -9.82 6.32 -15.70
CA ILE A 178 -9.61 6.90 -14.37
C ILE A 178 -9.90 8.41 -14.31
N ALA A 179 -9.86 9.09 -15.46
CA ALA A 179 -10.17 10.51 -15.54
C ALA A 179 -11.60 10.83 -15.11
N GLU A 180 -12.56 9.91 -15.35
CA GLU A 180 -13.95 10.09 -14.92
C GLU A 180 -14.05 10.18 -13.39
N LEU A 181 -13.34 9.30 -12.70
CA LEU A 181 -13.28 9.27 -11.25
C LEU A 181 -12.56 10.50 -10.70
N ALA A 182 -11.45 10.91 -11.32
CA ALA A 182 -10.71 12.11 -10.92
C ALA A 182 -11.46 13.42 -11.18
N ALA A 183 -12.44 13.42 -12.09
CA ALA A 183 -13.27 14.57 -12.44
C ALA A 183 -14.46 14.79 -11.50
N ILE A 184 -14.71 13.89 -10.55
CA ILE A 184 -15.78 14.04 -9.56
C ILE A 184 -15.59 15.37 -8.81
N GLN A 185 -16.62 16.22 -8.88
CA GLN A 185 -16.65 17.49 -8.17
C GLN A 185 -16.93 17.24 -6.69
N LEU A 186 -15.99 17.65 -5.85
CA LEU A 186 -16.22 17.74 -4.41
C LEU A 186 -17.04 19.01 -4.15
N GLY A 187 -18.06 18.93 -3.30
CA GLY A 187 -18.82 20.11 -2.88
C GLY A 187 -17.96 21.08 -2.06
N ASP A 188 -18.41 22.33 -1.92
CA ASP A 188 -17.65 23.41 -1.26
C ASP A 188 -17.20 23.09 0.18
N ASN A 189 -17.90 22.17 0.85
CA ASN A 189 -17.63 21.74 2.23
C ASN A 189 -17.12 20.29 2.31
N SER A 190 -16.67 19.71 1.20
CA SER A 190 -16.19 18.33 1.12
C SER A 190 -14.72 18.31 0.75
N VAL A 191 -13.91 17.63 1.57
CA VAL A 191 -12.47 17.44 1.34
C VAL A 191 -12.14 16.10 0.70
N LEU A 192 -13.13 15.22 0.56
CA LEU A 192 -12.96 13.85 0.11
C LEU A 192 -14.27 13.28 -0.44
N ALA A 193 -14.20 12.49 -1.50
CA ALA A 193 -15.26 11.58 -1.94
C ALA A 193 -14.75 10.14 -1.96
N ALA A 194 -15.61 9.21 -1.51
CA ALA A 194 -15.33 7.78 -1.46
C ALA A 194 -16.65 7.00 -1.56
N THR A 195 -16.56 5.71 -1.89
CA THR A 195 -17.75 4.85 -2.03
C THR A 195 -18.39 4.59 -0.66
N GLU A 196 -19.66 4.93 -0.50
CA GLU A 196 -20.46 4.60 0.69
C GLU A 196 -20.90 3.14 0.67
N TYR A 197 -20.89 2.51 1.84
CA TYR A 197 -21.44 1.19 2.08
C TYR A 197 -22.32 1.17 3.34
N CYS A 198 -23.63 1.03 3.13
CA CYS A 198 -24.65 1.00 4.18
C CYS A 198 -25.21 -0.41 4.47
N SER A 199 -24.72 -1.43 3.77
CA SER A 199 -25.25 -2.81 3.88
C SER A 199 -24.47 -3.67 4.89
N ALA A 200 -23.55 -3.06 5.66
CA ALA A 200 -22.76 -3.76 6.65
C ALA A 200 -23.61 -4.13 7.88
N ASN A 201 -23.52 -5.39 8.29
CA ASN A 201 -24.01 -5.78 9.61
C ASN A 201 -22.95 -5.43 10.66
N PHE A 202 -23.05 -4.21 11.22
CA PHE A 202 -22.10 -3.72 12.21
C PHE A 202 -22.07 -4.56 13.49
N VAL A 203 -23.18 -5.19 13.87
CA VAL A 203 -23.24 -6.08 15.04
C VAL A 203 -22.25 -7.23 14.89
N SER A 204 -22.18 -7.84 13.71
CA SER A 204 -21.20 -8.88 13.38
C SER A 204 -19.81 -8.33 13.01
N TYR A 205 -19.71 -7.06 12.62
CA TYR A 205 -18.46 -6.44 12.21
C TYR A 205 -17.54 -6.17 13.40
N PHE A 206 -18.10 -5.74 14.52
CA PHE A 206 -17.35 -5.45 15.74
C PHE A 206 -17.41 -6.60 16.74
N THR A 207 -16.39 -6.69 17.60
CA THR A 207 -16.26 -7.76 18.59
C THR A 207 -17.25 -7.59 19.75
N PRO A 208 -17.55 -8.65 20.52
CA PRO A 208 -18.34 -8.52 21.74
C PRO A 208 -17.76 -7.50 22.73
N THR A 209 -16.43 -7.42 22.84
CA THR A 209 -15.73 -6.43 23.68
C THR A 209 -16.05 -5.00 23.26
N PHE A 210 -16.09 -4.71 21.95
CA PHE A 210 -16.51 -3.41 21.43
C PHE A 210 -17.94 -3.06 21.88
N TRP A 211 -18.89 -3.97 21.70
CA TRP A 211 -20.29 -3.75 22.03
C TRP A 211 -20.55 -3.61 23.53
N SER A 212 -19.76 -4.30 24.35
CA SER A 212 -19.83 -4.20 25.82
C SER A 212 -19.30 -2.88 26.38
N ASN A 213 -18.58 -2.08 25.59
CA ASN A 213 -18.04 -0.79 26.02
C ASN A 213 -19.02 0.35 25.65
N PRO A 214 -19.69 1.00 26.63
CA PRO A 214 -20.67 2.05 26.35
C PRO A 214 -20.07 3.25 25.59
N CYS A 215 -18.82 3.61 25.86
CA CYS A 215 -18.16 4.72 25.18
C CYS A 215 -18.02 4.48 23.67
N LEU A 216 -17.90 3.22 23.25
CA LEU A 216 -17.79 2.85 21.84
C LEU A 216 -19.16 2.59 21.21
N SER A 217 -20.00 1.78 21.87
CA SER A 217 -21.29 1.34 21.34
C SER A 217 -22.32 2.48 21.21
N LEU A 218 -22.25 3.52 22.05
CA LEU A 218 -23.09 4.71 21.92
C LEU A 218 -22.90 5.46 20.60
N THR A 219 -21.77 5.27 19.90
CA THR A 219 -21.54 5.82 18.55
C THR A 219 -22.61 5.35 17.55
N PHE A 220 -23.20 4.18 17.78
CA PHE A 220 -24.21 3.56 16.92
C PHE A 220 -25.66 3.81 17.40
N ALA A 221 -25.84 4.41 18.58
CA ALA A 221 -27.18 4.63 19.14
C ALA A 221 -28.01 5.55 18.23
N ASN A 222 -29.21 5.09 17.86
CA ASN A 222 -30.17 5.82 17.01
C ASN A 222 -29.62 6.24 15.64
N ARG A 223 -28.62 5.53 15.10
CA ARG A 223 -28.06 5.80 13.77
C ARG A 223 -28.32 4.65 12.81
N LYS A 224 -28.68 4.98 11.57
CA LYS A 224 -28.48 4.09 10.43
C LYS A 224 -27.03 4.22 10.00
N ALA A 225 -26.16 3.44 10.63
CA ALA A 225 -24.73 3.52 10.37
C ALA A 225 -24.40 3.07 8.93
N CYS A 226 -23.50 3.81 8.31
CA CYS A 226 -22.81 3.48 7.07
C CYS A 226 -21.34 3.75 7.27
N TYR A 227 -20.49 3.18 6.42
CA TYR A 227 -19.08 3.57 6.34
C TYR A 227 -18.72 3.85 4.88
N PHE A 228 -17.64 4.57 4.65
CA PHE A 228 -17.07 4.71 3.31
C PHE A 228 -15.83 3.83 3.19
N ASN A 229 -15.70 3.15 2.06
CA ASN A 229 -14.51 2.36 1.76
C ASN A 229 -13.37 3.31 1.37
N THR A 230 -12.22 3.19 2.04
CA THR A 230 -11.06 4.08 1.86
C THR A 230 -10.05 3.57 0.84
N GLY A 231 -10.37 2.52 0.09
CA GLY A 231 -9.50 1.97 -0.95
C GLY A 231 -9.54 2.73 -2.27
N VAL A 232 -10.54 3.59 -2.45
CA VAL A 232 -10.61 4.55 -3.56
C VAL A 232 -11.15 5.86 -3.02
N MET A 233 -10.36 6.94 -3.14
CA MET A 233 -10.74 8.26 -2.61
C MET A 233 -10.30 9.38 -3.54
N VAL A 234 -11.21 10.30 -3.87
CA VAL A 234 -10.87 11.58 -4.53
C VAL A 234 -10.70 12.62 -3.44
N ILE A 235 -9.54 13.26 -3.38
CA ILE A 235 -9.15 14.23 -2.34
C ILE A 235 -8.72 15.54 -3.01
#